data_AF-A0AAD6ZUM0-F1
#
_entry.id   AF-A0AAD6ZUM0-F1
#
_cell.length_a   1.000
_cell.length_b   1.000
_cell.length_c   1.000
_cell.angle_alpha   90.00
_cell.angle_beta   90.00
_cell.angle_gamma   90.00
#
_symmetry.space_group_name_H-M   'P 1'
#
loop_
_entity.id
_entity.type
_entity.pdbx_description
1 polymer ?
#
loop_
_entity_poly.entity_id
_entity_poly.type
_entity_poly.pdbx_seq_one_letter_code
_entity_poly.pdbx_strand_id
1 'polypeptide(L)'
;MVGALMVLGILTKIAHGTIEIVSDFKVVAGTRFGKSEATFLNMLNISPFTYGMSVVQIFDNGNEFAPDVLSFDEWMPIDRFMSGIKTIAALSLALKYPTLVSVSHSLVNAYENLLAVSLATE
;
A
#
# COMPACT_ATOMS: atom_id res chain seq x y z
N MET A 1 4.22 0.19 -38.25
CA MET A 1 3.96 0.57 -36.84
C MET A 1 3.57 -0.64 -35.99
N VAL A 2 2.65 -1.50 -36.44
CA VAL A 2 2.26 -2.75 -35.71
C VAL A 2 3.44 -3.72 -35.51
N GLY A 3 4.30 -3.89 -36.51
CA GLY A 3 5.46 -4.79 -36.41
C GLY A 3 6.51 -4.39 -35.36
N ALA A 4 6.61 -3.11 -34.99
CA ALA A 4 7.52 -2.66 -33.94
C ALA A 4 6.99 -2.99 -32.53
N LEU A 5 5.67 -3.13 -32.37
CA LEU A 5 5.00 -3.42 -31.10
C LEU A 5 5.12 -4.90 -30.70
N MET A 6 5.14 -5.81 -31.67
CA MET A 6 5.37 -7.24 -31.44
C MET A 6 6.81 -7.52 -30.98
N VAL A 7 7.79 -6.71 -31.41
CA VAL A 7 9.20 -6.83 -30.98
C VAL A 7 9.36 -6.46 -29.50
N LEU A 8 8.50 -5.60 -28.97
CA LEU A 8 8.47 -5.21 -27.55
C LEU A 8 7.67 -6.19 -26.67
N GLY A 9 7.12 -7.27 -27.23
CA GLY A 9 6.33 -8.26 -26.48
C GLY A 9 4.94 -7.77 -26.06
N ILE A 10 4.44 -6.70 -26.66
CA ILE A 10 3.13 -6.11 -26.33
C ILE A 10 2.04 -6.79 -27.16
N LEU A 11 1.10 -7.45 -26.49
CA LEU A 11 -0.08 -8.05 -27.11
C LEU A 11 -1.05 -6.95 -27.57
N THR A 12 -1.01 -6.65 -28.86
CA THR A 12 -1.92 -5.70 -29.51
C THR A 12 -2.81 -6.41 -30.52
N LYS A 13 -4.07 -6.00 -30.60
CA LYS A 13 -5.06 -6.50 -31.57
C LYS A 13 -5.63 -5.32 -32.34
N ILE A 14 -5.82 -5.48 -33.65
CA ILE A 14 -6.53 -4.49 -34.46
C ILE A 14 -8.03 -4.76 -34.32
N ALA A 15 -8.77 -3.79 -33.78
CA ALA A 15 -10.22 -3.81 -33.69
C ALA A 15 -10.77 -2.55 -34.37
N HIS A 16 -11.73 -2.71 -35.29
CA HIS A 16 -12.42 -1.61 -35.97
C HIS A 16 -11.51 -0.52 -36.58
N GLY A 17 -10.30 -0.88 -37.05
CA GLY A 17 -9.36 0.06 -37.66
C GLY A 17 -8.45 0.79 -36.67
N THR A 18 -8.61 0.56 -35.37
CA THR A 18 -7.76 1.07 -34.28
C THR A 18 -6.93 -0.06 -33.66
N ILE A 19 -5.77 0.29 -33.09
CA ILE A 19 -4.89 -0.66 -32.38
C ILE A 19 -5.28 -0.62 -30.90
N GLU A 20 -5.71 -1.75 -30.36
CA GLU A 20 -6.05 -1.92 -28.95
C GLU A 20 -5.02 -2.80 -28.23
N ILE A 21 -4.72 -2.47 -26.97
CA ILE A 21 -3.87 -3.27 -26.09
C ILE A 21 -4.77 -4.28 -25.37
N VAL A 22 -4.48 -5.58 -25.50
CA VAL A 22 -5.36 -6.66 -25.01
C VAL A 22 -5.16 -6.96 -23.53
N SER A 23 -3.95 -6.72 -23.00
CA SER A 23 -3.59 -7.05 -21.62
C SER A 23 -2.65 -6.01 -21.03
N ASP A 24 -2.79 -5.75 -19.73
CA ASP A 24 -1.84 -4.95 -18.97
C ASP A 24 -0.46 -5.60 -18.99
N PHE A 25 0.56 -4.79 -19.25
CA PHE A 25 1.94 -5.25 -19.30
C PHE A 25 2.86 -4.23 -18.62
N LYS A 26 3.87 -4.72 -17.91
CA LYS A 26 4.89 -3.89 -17.28
C LYS A 26 5.98 -3.59 -18.31
N VAL A 27 6.02 -2.36 -18.81
CA VAL A 27 6.97 -1.92 -19.85
C VAL A 27 8.44 -2.15 -19.43
N VAL A 28 8.77 -1.88 -18.16
CA VAL A 28 10.13 -2.07 -17.62
C VAL A 28 10.07 -2.48 -16.13
N ALA A 29 10.91 -3.44 -15.74
CA ALA A 29 11.10 -3.85 -14.34
C ALA A 29 12.55 -3.58 -13.88
N GLY A 30 12.85 -2.31 -13.57
CA GLY A 30 14.11 -1.92 -12.91
C GLY A 30 15.33 -1.72 -13.82
N THR A 31 15.21 -1.85 -15.14
CA THR A 31 16.27 -1.54 -16.11
C THR A 31 16.08 -0.14 -16.73
N ARG A 32 17.08 0.34 -17.48
CA ARG A 32 16.97 1.63 -18.19
C ARG A 32 15.98 1.49 -19.36
N PHE A 33 15.17 2.52 -19.57
CA PHE A 33 14.26 2.59 -20.72
C PHE A 33 15.08 2.59 -22.02
N GLY A 34 14.74 1.68 -22.93
CA GLY A 34 15.25 1.73 -24.29
C GLY A 34 14.59 2.85 -25.09
N LYS A 35 15.20 3.17 -26.25
CA LYS A 35 14.72 4.24 -27.13
C LYS A 35 13.34 3.95 -27.71
N SER A 36 13.03 2.67 -27.97
CA SER A 36 11.79 2.23 -28.58
C SER A 36 10.61 2.32 -27.60
N GLU A 37 10.82 1.95 -26.33
CA GLU A 37 9.84 2.02 -25.25
C GLU A 37 9.49 3.47 -24.91
N ALA A 38 10.50 4.33 -24.80
CA ALA A 38 10.30 5.76 -24.51
C ALA A 38 9.53 6.46 -25.65
N THR A 39 9.88 6.16 -26.90
CA THR A 39 9.17 6.70 -28.07
C THR A 39 7.72 6.23 -28.11
N PHE A 40 7.45 4.98 -27.75
CA PHE A 40 6.10 4.44 -27.69
C PHE A 40 5.24 5.09 -26.59
N LEU A 41 5.77 5.24 -25.37
CA LEU A 41 5.07 5.92 -24.27
C LEU A 41 4.76 7.39 -24.61
N ASN A 42 5.67 8.07 -25.32
CA ASN A 42 5.45 9.41 -25.84
C ASN A 42 4.32 9.45 -26.89
N MET A 43 4.22 8.45 -27.76
CA MET A 43 3.11 8.35 -28.74
C MET A 43 1.74 8.10 -28.07
N LEU A 44 1.73 7.46 -26.89
CA LEU A 44 0.53 7.29 -26.07
C LEU A 44 0.22 8.47 -25.16
N ASN A 45 1.05 9.53 -25.16
CA ASN A 45 0.99 10.66 -24.22
C ASN A 45 1.02 10.24 -22.74
N ILE A 46 1.72 9.15 -22.41
CA ILE A 46 1.88 8.65 -21.04
C ILE A 46 3.27 9.04 -20.53
N SER A 47 3.33 9.93 -19.54
CA SER A 47 4.57 10.32 -18.85
C SER A 47 4.61 9.72 -17.44
N PRO A 48 5.30 8.58 -17.23
CA PRO A 48 5.25 7.85 -15.96
C PRO A 48 6.15 8.44 -14.86
N PHE A 49 6.93 9.48 -15.15
CA PHE A 49 7.86 10.09 -14.20
C PHE A 49 7.58 11.57 -14.03
N THR A 50 7.63 12.01 -12.78
CA THR A 50 7.67 13.42 -12.42
C THR A 50 9.13 13.83 -12.26
N TYR A 51 9.55 14.88 -12.97
CA TYR A 51 10.87 15.46 -12.80
C TYR A 51 10.83 16.48 -11.68
N GLY A 52 11.79 16.38 -10.76
CA GLY A 52 11.92 17.29 -9.61
C GLY A 52 13.30 17.17 -8.98
N MET A 53 13.57 18.00 -7.97
CA MET A 53 14.79 17.93 -7.18
C MET A 53 14.65 16.84 -6.12
N SER A 54 15.54 15.85 -6.13
CA SER A 54 15.65 14.86 -5.05
C SER A 54 16.46 15.46 -3.91
N VAL A 55 15.88 15.52 -2.71
CA VAL A 55 16.60 15.89 -1.50
C VAL A 55 17.52 14.73 -1.11
N VAL A 56 18.82 15.01 -0.92
CA VAL A 56 19.81 13.99 -0.54
C VAL A 56 20.00 13.94 0.96
N GLN A 57 20.02 15.09 1.62
CA GLN A 57 20.20 15.20 3.06
C GLN A 57 19.56 16.48 3.57
N ILE A 58 19.02 16.43 4.79
CA ILE A 58 18.40 17.58 5.46
C ILE A 58 19.21 17.82 6.74
N PHE A 59 19.59 19.07 6.99
CA PHE A 59 20.25 19.46 8.24
C PHE A 59 19.36 20.47 8.97
N ASP A 60 18.98 20.15 10.21
CA ASP A 60 18.19 21.06 11.03
C ASP A 60 18.59 20.95 12.52
N ASN A 61 18.75 22.10 13.17
CA ASN A 61 19.08 22.23 14.59
C ASN A 61 20.26 21.36 15.09
N GLY A 62 21.30 21.17 14.27
CA GLY A 62 22.47 20.36 14.61
C GLY A 62 22.33 18.85 14.34
N ASN A 63 21.19 18.41 13.81
CA ASN A 63 20.93 17.03 13.45
C ASN A 63 20.88 16.86 11.93
N GLU A 64 21.42 15.73 11.46
CA GLU A 64 21.33 15.29 10.08
C GLU A 64 20.18 14.29 9.92
N PHE A 65 19.25 14.57 9.01
CA PHE A 65 18.11 13.73 8.69
C PHE A 65 18.25 13.15 7.28
N ALA A 66 17.88 11.87 7.17
CA ALA A 66 17.70 11.21 5.88
C ALA A 66 16.45 11.77 5.15
N PRO A 67 16.44 11.76 3.81
CA PRO A 67 15.31 12.25 3.02
C PRO A 67 14.01 11.45 3.25
N ASP A 68 14.12 10.21 3.73
CA ASP A 68 12.98 9.35 4.05
C ASP A 68 12.06 9.95 5.13
N VAL A 69 12.59 10.82 5.99
CA VAL A 69 11.78 11.51 7.02
C VAL A 69 10.76 12.47 6.38
N LEU A 70 11.03 12.97 5.17
CA LEU A 70 10.13 13.87 4.45
C LEU A 70 8.95 13.11 3.80
N SER A 71 9.15 11.84 3.43
CA SER A 71 8.08 10.99 2.88
C SER A 71 7.20 10.45 4.01
N PHE A 72 6.31 11.30 4.50
CA PHE A 72 5.35 10.94 5.53
C PHE A 72 4.00 10.63 4.91
N ASP A 73 3.47 9.44 5.19
CA ASP A 73 2.08 9.11 4.88
C ASP A 73 1.21 9.43 6.11
N GLU A 74 0.21 10.29 5.95
CA GLU A 74 -0.62 10.79 7.06
C GLU A 74 -1.40 9.68 7.79
N TRP A 75 -1.63 8.55 7.12
CA TRP A 75 -2.36 7.41 7.68
C TRP A 75 -1.48 6.52 8.58
N MET A 76 -0.18 6.47 8.31
CA MET A 76 0.76 5.58 9.01
C MET A 76 0.79 5.80 10.54
N PRO A 77 0.82 7.03 11.07
CA PRO A 77 0.80 7.26 12.52
C PRO A 77 -0.49 6.82 13.17
N ILE A 78 -1.62 7.01 12.50
CA ILE A 78 -2.94 6.63 13.01
C ILE A 78 -3.00 5.11 13.14
N ASP A 79 -2.55 4.38 12.12
CA ASP A 79 -2.52 2.91 12.16
C ASP A 79 -1.59 2.37 13.25
N ARG A 80 -0.40 2.97 13.40
CA ARG A 80 0.53 2.59 14.47
C ARG A 80 -0.03 2.89 15.86
N PHE A 81 -0.70 4.03 16.01
CA PHE A 81 -1.34 4.41 17.26
C PHE A 81 -2.51 3.47 17.61
N MET A 82 -3.37 3.17 16.64
CA MET A 82 -4.47 2.23 16.80
C MET A 82 -3.97 0.82 17.11
N SER A 83 -2.86 0.39 16.49
CA SER A 83 -2.21 -0.87 16.84
C SER A 83 -1.73 -0.88 18.29
N GLY A 84 -1.17 0.22 18.79
CA GLY A 84 -0.76 0.36 20.19
C GLY A 84 -1.94 0.30 21.17
N ILE A 85 -3.07 0.94 20.83
CA ILE A 85 -4.29 0.85 21.66
C ILE A 85 -4.78 -0.60 21.73
N LYS A 86 -4.81 -1.31 20.59
CA LYS A 86 -5.23 -2.72 20.52
C LYS A 86 -4.35 -3.62 21.39
N THR A 87 -3.03 -3.44 21.38
CA THR A 87 -2.13 -4.26 22.21
C THR A 87 -2.32 -4.00 23.70
N ILE A 88 -2.51 -2.73 24.10
CA ILE A 88 -2.80 -2.36 25.48
C ILE A 88 -4.16 -2.92 25.93
N ALA A 89 -5.19 -2.83 25.09
CA ALA A 89 -6.51 -3.37 25.36
C ALA A 89 -6.46 -4.90 25.55
N ALA A 90 -5.75 -5.61 24.67
CA ALA A 90 -5.57 -7.06 24.76
C ALA A 90 -4.80 -7.47 26.03
N LEU A 91 -3.74 -6.74 26.37
CA LEU A 91 -2.98 -6.99 27.61
C LEU A 91 -3.84 -6.76 28.85
N SER A 92 -4.60 -5.66 28.89
CA SER A 92 -5.50 -5.32 30.00
C SER A 92 -6.61 -6.37 30.17
N LEU A 93 -7.12 -6.94 29.08
CA LEU A 93 -8.09 -8.03 29.10
C LEU A 93 -7.47 -9.32 29.65
N ALA A 94 -6.26 -9.69 29.21
CA ALA A 94 -5.56 -10.87 29.69
C ALA A 94 -5.25 -10.80 31.19
N LEU A 95 -4.86 -9.62 31.68
CA LEU A 95 -4.59 -9.37 33.10
C LEU A 95 -5.86 -9.21 33.96
N LYS A 96 -7.06 -9.27 33.36
CA LYS A 96 -8.35 -9.03 34.02
C LYS A 96 -8.40 -7.70 34.79
N TYR A 97 -7.67 -6.69 34.30
CA TYR A 97 -7.65 -5.38 34.91
C TYR A 97 -8.66 -4.48 34.19
N PRO A 98 -9.69 -3.95 34.88
CA PRO A 98 -10.72 -3.14 34.26
C PRO A 98 -10.21 -1.71 34.02
N THR A 99 -9.73 -1.44 32.81
CA THR A 99 -9.43 -0.09 32.30
C THR A 99 -10.57 0.39 31.43
N LEU A 100 -10.66 1.70 31.17
CA LEU A 100 -11.69 2.29 30.32
C LEU A 100 -11.80 1.62 28.93
N VAL A 101 -10.69 1.08 28.43
CA VAL A 101 -10.63 0.38 27.14
C VAL A 101 -11.00 -1.10 27.27
N SER A 102 -10.70 -1.78 28.39
CA SER A 102 -10.93 -3.23 28.53
C SER A 102 -12.30 -3.61 29.10
N VAL A 103 -12.98 -2.70 29.81
CA VAL A 103 -14.26 -2.99 30.50
C VAL A 103 -15.32 -3.51 29.52
N SER A 104 -15.48 -2.87 28.36
CA SER A 104 -16.45 -3.30 27.34
C SER A 104 -16.12 -4.70 26.81
N HIS A 105 -14.85 -4.99 26.53
CA HIS A 105 -14.41 -6.28 26.03
C HIS A 105 -14.56 -7.39 27.08
N SER A 106 -14.33 -7.10 28.36
CA SER A 106 -14.49 -8.09 29.43
C SER A 106 -15.95 -8.48 29.66
N LEU A 107 -16.88 -7.54 29.50
CA LEU A 107 -18.31 -7.81 29.65
C LEU A 107 -18.85 -8.69 28.51
N VAL A 108 -18.48 -8.36 27.27
CA VAL A 108 -18.86 -9.14 26.08
C VAL A 108 -18.31 -10.56 26.16
N ASN A 109 -17.04 -10.72 26.53
CA ASN A 109 -16.45 -12.05 26.66
C ASN A 109 -17.12 -12.89 27.77
N ALA A 110 -17.50 -12.28 28.90
CA ALA A 110 -18.25 -12.99 29.93
C ALA A 110 -19.62 -13.49 29.42
N TYR A 111 -20.30 -12.69 28.60
CA TYR A 111 -21.56 -13.07 27.96
C TYR A 111 -21.39 -14.19 26.92
N GLU A 112 -20.36 -14.08 26.06
CA GLU A 112 -20.03 -15.12 25.07
C GLU A 112 -19.72 -16.47 25.74
N ASN A 113 -19.00 -16.47 26.87
CA ASN A 113 -18.72 -17.69 27.62
C ASN A 113 -20.00 -18.34 28.18
N LEU A 114 -20.95 -17.55 28.70
CA LEU A 114 -22.24 -18.08 29.17
C LEU A 114 -23.08 -18.65 28.02
N LEU A 115 -23.12 -17.95 26.89
CA LEU A 115 -23.79 -18.44 25.68
C LEU A 115 -23.17 -19.74 25.18
N ALA A 116 -21.84 -19.83 25.11
CA ALA A 116 -21.13 -21.02 24.66
C ALA A 116 -21.45 -22.24 25.54
N VAL A 117 -21.52 -22.05 26.87
CA VAL A 117 -21.95 -23.12 27.79
C VAL A 117 -23.40 -23.52 27.52
N SER A 118 -24.32 -22.55 27.38
CA SER A 118 -25.73 -22.87 27.12
C SER A 118 -25.96 -23.62 25.80
N LEU A 119 -25.18 -23.30 24.76
CA LEU A 119 -25.27 -23.94 23.46
C LEU A 119 -24.64 -25.34 23.45
N ALA A 120 -23.59 -25.55 24.24
CA ALA A 120 -22.91 -26.85 24.35
C ALA A 120 -23.67 -27.87 25.21
N THR A 121 -24.74 -27.46 25.90
CA THR A 121 -25.53 -28.34 26.79
C THR A 121 -26.80 -28.90 26.11
N GLU A 122 -26.87 -28.87 24.77
CA GLU A 122 -27.85 -29.65 23.97
C GLU A 122 -27.28 -30.98 23.47
#